data_AF-A0AAD8ERA7-F1
#
_entry.id   AF-A0AAD8ERA7-F1
#
_cell.length_a   1.000
_cell.length_b   1.000
_cell.length_c   1.000
_cell.angle_alpha   90.00
_cell.angle_beta   90.00
_cell.angle_gamma   90.00
#
_symmetry.space_group_name_H-M   'P 1'
#
loop_
_entity.id
_entity.type
_entity.pdbx_description
1 polymer ?
#
loop_
_entity_poly.entity_id
_entity_poly.type
_entity_poly.pdbx_seq_one_letter_code
_entity_poly.pdbx_strand_id
1 'polypeptide(L)'
;TVKFNVYAGQSQVFVCLAAVLCVVSGGYVAGPAAVVRAPHFDSAVIKSDRLGGNFAYSHAESHAYAAINPVVENVLITPLLLLPPTTPPPLISS
;
A
#
# COMPACT_ATOMS: atom_id res chain seq x y z
N THR A 1 -24.44 -17.95 48.90
CA THR A 1 -23.33 -17.03 48.56
C THR A 1 -23.16 -17.01 47.07
N VAL A 2 -23.46 -15.87 46.47
CA VAL A 2 -23.71 -15.73 45.03
C VAL A 2 -22.40 -15.36 44.32
N LYS A 3 -21.93 -16.23 43.42
CA LYS A 3 -20.75 -16.01 42.57
C LYS A 3 -21.18 -15.24 41.31
N PHE A 4 -21.13 -13.90 41.32
CA PHE A 4 -21.42 -13.08 40.13
C PHE A 4 -20.33 -12.07 39.73
N ASN A 5 -19.08 -12.20 40.21
CA ASN A 5 -18.03 -11.22 39.86
C ASN A 5 -16.95 -11.70 38.87
N VAL A 6 -16.95 -12.96 38.44
CA VAL A 6 -15.90 -13.47 37.53
C VAL A 6 -16.24 -13.20 36.05
N TYR A 7 -17.52 -13.17 35.68
CA TYR A 7 -17.95 -12.95 34.30
C TYR A 7 -17.83 -11.48 33.84
N ALA A 8 -17.88 -10.52 34.76
CA ALA A 8 -17.82 -9.10 34.45
C ALA A 8 -16.44 -8.63 33.91
N GLY A 9 -15.35 -9.21 34.42
CA GLY A 9 -13.99 -8.89 33.97
C GLY A 9 -13.65 -9.50 32.60
N GLN A 10 -14.16 -10.71 32.33
CA GLN A 10 -13.98 -11.39 31.03
C GLN A 10 -14.68 -10.64 29.89
N SER A 11 -15.89 -10.12 30.13
CA SER A 11 -16.62 -9.34 29.13
C SER A 11 -15.94 -8.00 28.82
N GLN A 12 -15.35 -7.32 29.80
CA GLN A 12 -14.63 -6.05 29.59
C GLN A 12 -13.39 -6.23 28.70
N VAL A 13 -12.60 -7.28 28.94
CA VAL A 13 -11.41 -7.57 28.13
C VAL A 13 -11.81 -7.86 26.68
N PHE A 14 -12.90 -8.59 26.47
CA PHE A 14 -13.42 -8.90 25.13
C PHE A 14 -13.87 -7.65 24.37
N VAL A 15 -14.53 -6.71 25.07
CA VAL A 15 -14.96 -5.43 24.50
C VAL A 15 -13.77 -4.55 24.11
N CYS A 16 -12.75 -4.46 24.97
CA CYS A 16 -11.53 -3.70 24.65
C CYS A 16 -10.79 -4.28 23.45
N LEU A 17 -10.65 -5.61 23.39
CA LEU A 17 -10.01 -6.28 22.25
C LEU A 17 -10.78 -6.06 20.94
N ALA A 18 -12.11 -6.18 20.98
CA ALA A 18 -12.97 -5.93 19.82
C ALA A 18 -12.89 -4.47 19.35
N ALA A 19 -12.84 -3.50 20.27
CA ALA A 19 -12.70 -2.08 19.94
C ALA A 19 -11.35 -1.78 19.27
N VAL A 20 -10.25 -2.34 19.78
CA VAL A 20 -8.92 -2.17 19.18
C VAL A 20 -8.86 -2.79 17.78
N LEU A 21 -9.39 -4.00 17.60
CA LEU A 21 -9.46 -4.65 16.28
C LEU A 21 -10.32 -3.86 15.28
N CYS A 22 -11.43 -3.27 15.72
CA CYS A 22 -12.29 -2.45 14.88
C CYS A 22 -11.58 -1.17 14.40
N VAL A 23 -10.80 -0.52 15.27
CA VAL A 23 -10.02 0.68 14.91
C VAL A 23 -8.89 0.34 13.94
N VAL A 24 -8.20 -0.79 14.14
CA VAL A 24 -7.13 -1.25 13.24
C VAL A 24 -7.68 -1.61 11.84
N SER A 25 -8.87 -2.21 11.77
CA SER A 25 -9.51 -2.55 10.50
C SER A 25 -10.07 -1.34 9.75
N GLY A 26 -10.48 -0.27 10.44
CA GLY A 26 -11.15 0.88 9.84
C GLY A 26 -10.26 1.76 8.96
N GLY A 27 -8.93 1.65 9.09
CA GLY A 27 -7.97 2.43 8.32
C GLY A 27 -7.41 1.74 7.07
N TYR A 28 -7.63 0.42 6.91
CA TYR A 28 -7.09 -0.33 5.79
C TYR A 28 -8.16 -0.55 4.72
N VAL A 29 -8.31 0.42 3.82
CA VAL A 29 -9.05 0.22 2.57
C VAL A 29 -8.04 -0.17 1.50
N ALA A 30 -7.89 -1.46 1.24
CA ALA A 30 -7.17 -1.91 0.05
C ALA A 30 -7.94 -1.40 -1.17
N GLY A 31 -7.35 -0.47 -1.92
CA GLY A 31 -7.90 -0.04 -3.19
C GLY A 31 -8.00 -1.22 -4.17
N PRO A 32 -8.85 -1.14 -5.20
CA PRO A 32 -8.89 -2.17 -6.24
C PRO A 32 -7.48 -2.34 -6.84
N ALA A 33 -7.03 -3.60 -6.93
CA ALA A 33 -5.75 -3.91 -7.56
C ALA A 33 -5.76 -3.41 -9.00
N ALA A 34 -4.79 -2.56 -9.35
CA ALA A 34 -4.64 -2.05 -10.70
C ALA A 34 -3.66 -2.94 -11.46
N VAL A 35 -4.01 -3.31 -12.69
CA VAL A 35 -3.10 -4.03 -13.58
C VAL A 35 -2.45 -3.01 -14.51
N VAL A 36 -1.14 -2.84 -14.39
CA VAL A 36 -0.36 -1.87 -15.16
C VAL A 36 0.70 -2.60 -15.99
N ARG A 37 1.12 -1.98 -17.09
CA ARG A 37 2.23 -2.48 -17.90
C ARG A 37 3.49 -2.62 -17.06
N ALA A 38 4.21 -3.71 -17.27
CA ALA A 38 5.51 -3.97 -16.65
C ALA A 38 6.58 -4.23 -17.72
N PRO A 39 7.01 -3.20 -18.48
CA PRO A 39 7.89 -3.38 -19.65
C PRO A 39 9.23 -4.05 -19.35
N HIS A 40 9.70 -3.94 -18.10
CA HIS A 40 10.93 -4.59 -17.66
C HIS A 40 10.85 -6.13 -17.71
N PHE A 41 9.64 -6.71 -17.75
CA PHE A 41 9.42 -8.15 -17.90
C PHE A 41 8.90 -8.52 -19.30
N ASP A 42 8.81 -7.56 -20.23
CA ASP A 42 8.45 -7.87 -21.61
C ASP A 42 9.55 -8.77 -22.22
N SER A 43 9.14 -9.71 -23.07
CA SER A 43 10.07 -10.63 -23.73
C SER A 43 9.80 -10.67 -25.23
N ALA A 44 10.87 -10.92 -25.97
CA ALA A 44 10.87 -10.96 -27.42
C ALA A 44 11.76 -12.11 -27.89
N VAL A 45 11.28 -12.89 -28.84
CA VAL A 45 12.01 -14.04 -29.40
C VAL A 45 12.18 -13.84 -30.89
N ILE A 46 13.43 -13.72 -31.34
CA ILE A 46 13.81 -13.70 -32.75
C ILE A 46 14.33 -15.08 -33.11
N LYS A 47 13.77 -15.69 -34.16
CA LYS A 47 14.26 -16.94 -34.71
C LYS A 47 14.63 -16.75 -36.18
N SER A 48 15.71 -17.39 -36.58
CA SER A 48 16.14 -17.48 -37.97
C SER A 48 16.32 -18.94 -38.36
N ASP A 49 15.89 -19.26 -39.58
CA ASP A 49 16.02 -20.60 -40.17
C ASP A 49 16.56 -20.47 -41.61
N ARG A 50 17.17 -21.55 -42.10
CA ARG A 50 17.64 -21.64 -43.49
C ARG A 50 16.63 -22.47 -44.28
N LEU A 51 15.92 -21.85 -45.22
CA LEU A 51 14.93 -22.54 -46.05
C LEU A 51 15.29 -22.37 -47.52
N GLY A 52 15.56 -23.49 -48.21
CA GLY A 52 15.81 -23.50 -49.66
C GLY A 52 16.99 -22.67 -50.16
N GLY A 53 17.95 -22.32 -49.28
CA GLY A 53 19.08 -21.43 -49.62
C GLY A 53 18.93 -19.99 -49.14
N ASN A 54 17.76 -19.58 -48.65
CA ASN A 54 17.47 -18.26 -48.10
C ASN A 54 17.43 -18.27 -46.55
N PHE A 55 17.47 -17.09 -45.94
CA PHE A 55 17.21 -16.90 -44.52
C PHE A 55 15.74 -16.55 -44.31
N ALA A 56 15.03 -17.38 -43.54
CA ALA A 56 13.70 -17.09 -43.03
C ALA A 56 13.82 -16.54 -41.61
N TYR A 57 12.97 -15.57 -41.26
CA TYR A 57 12.95 -14.97 -39.93
C TYR A 57 11.53 -15.00 -39.37
N SER A 58 11.42 -15.18 -38.05
CA SER A 58 10.16 -15.03 -37.33
C SER A 58 10.39 -14.32 -36.00
N HIS A 59 9.41 -13.53 -35.56
CA HIS A 59 9.45 -12.83 -34.28
C HIS A 59 8.18 -13.09 -33.46
N ALA A 60 8.32 -13.18 -32.16
CA ALA A 60 7.21 -13.22 -31.21
C ALA A 60 7.48 -12.27 -30.05
N GLU A 61 6.51 -11.41 -29.74
CA GLU A 61 6.58 -10.43 -28.65
C GLU A 61 5.54 -10.77 -27.58
N SER A 62 5.96 -10.67 -26.32
CA SER A 62 5.10 -10.92 -25.16
C SER A 62 5.19 -9.72 -24.21
N HIS A 63 4.04 -9.06 -24.04
CA HIS A 63 3.90 -7.95 -23.10
C HIS A 63 3.55 -8.45 -21.70
N ALA A 64 4.23 -7.90 -20.70
CA ALA A 64 4.02 -8.20 -19.31
C ALA A 64 3.20 -7.13 -18.60
N TYR A 65 2.44 -7.60 -17.61
CA TYR A 65 1.60 -6.79 -16.75
C TYR A 65 1.82 -7.21 -15.30
N ALA A 66 1.79 -6.24 -14.40
CA ALA A 66 1.92 -6.47 -12.97
C ALA A 66 0.71 -5.88 -12.23
N ALA A 67 0.28 -6.60 -11.19
CA ALA A 67 -0.71 -6.08 -10.26
C ALA A 67 -0.02 -5.12 -9.28
N ILE A 68 -0.60 -3.95 -9.08
CA ILE A 68 -0.18 -2.95 -8.12
C ILE A 68 -1.35 -2.70 -7.19
N ASN A 69 -1.11 -2.81 -5.89
CA ASN A 69 -2.09 -2.48 -4.86
C ASN A 69 -1.74 -1.09 -4.32
N PRO A 70 -2.47 -0.03 -4.73
CA PRO A 70 -2.22 1.30 -4.21
C PRO A 70 -2.62 1.37 -2.74
N VAL A 71 -1.75 1.97 -1.92
CA VAL A 71 -2.09 2.33 -0.54
C VAL A 71 -2.69 3.73 -0.57
N VAL A 72 -3.93 3.85 -0.12
CA VAL A 72 -4.61 5.14 0.02
C VAL A 72 -4.49 5.57 1.48
N GLU A 73 -3.75 6.65 1.73
CA GLU A 73 -3.60 7.23 3.07
C GLU A 73 -4.50 8.47 3.22
N ASN A 74 -5.31 8.47 4.28
CA ASN A 74 -6.07 9.66 4.67
C ASN A 74 -5.15 10.62 5.44
N VAL A 75 -4.58 11.60 4.75
CA VAL A 75 -3.82 12.69 5.39
C VAL A 75 -4.81 13.68 6.01
N LEU A 76 -4.87 13.72 7.33
CA LEU A 76 -5.59 14.77 8.06
C LEU A 76 -4.72 16.04 8.08
N ILE A 77 -5.09 17.02 7.26
CA ILE A 77 -4.56 18.38 7.40
C ILE A 77 -5.26 19.06 8.58
N THR A 78 -4.54 19.22 9.69
CA THR A 78 -4.98 20.15 10.74
C THR A 78 -4.92 21.57 10.14
N PRO A 79 -6.04 22.32 10.08
CA PRO A 79 -5.95 23.72 9.68
C PRO A 79 -5.07 24.43 10.71
N LEU A 80 -3.91 24.92 10.24
CA LEU A 80 -3.00 25.70 11.06
C LEU A 80 -3.77 26.94 11.54
N LEU A 81 -4.15 26.96 12.81
CA LEU A 81 -4.59 28.18 13.48
C LEU A 81 -3.44 29.19 13.30
N LEU A 82 -3.69 30.27 12.56
CA LEU A 82 -2.76 31.38 12.36
C LEU A 82 -2.36 31.96 13.72
N LEU A 83 -1.31 31.44 14.37
CA LEU A 83 -0.61 32.19 15.40
C LEU A 83 0.29 33.21 14.71
N PRO A 84 0.34 34.46 15.19
CA PRO A 84 1.33 35.43 14.69
C PRO A 84 2.74 34.88 14.92
N PRO A 85 3.72 35.22 14.07
CA PRO A 85 5.08 34.71 14.21
C PRO A 85 5.68 35.25 15.52
N THR A 86 5.67 34.45 16.58
CA THR A 86 6.36 34.79 17.81
C THR A 86 7.72 34.13 17.87
N THR A 87 8.72 35.01 17.95
CA THR A 87 10.11 34.88 18.38
C THR A 87 11.15 34.41 17.35
N PRO A 88 12.21 35.22 17.09
CA PRO A 88 13.34 34.81 16.25
C PRO A 88 14.22 33.78 16.97
N PRO A 89 14.93 32.91 16.20
CA PRO A 89 15.85 31.93 16.76
C PRO A 89 17.05 32.61 17.46
N PRO A 90 17.64 31.99 18.49
CA PRO A 90 18.79 32.58 19.19
C PRO A 90 20.01 32.65 18.26
N LEU A 91 20.66 33.82 18.19
CA LEU A 91 21.94 34.01 17.52
C LEU A 91 23.03 33.25 18.27
N ILE A 92 23.59 32.24 17.63
CA ILE A 92 24.83 31.58 18.08
C ILE A 92 25.98 32.48 17.64
N SER A 93 26.69 33.09 18.59
CA SER A 93 27.95 33.80 18.32
C SER A 93 29.04 32.79 17.92
N SER A 94 29.82 33.14 16.89
CA SER A 94 31.03 32.42 16.45
C SER A 94 32.10 32.37 17.52
#